data_AF-A0A3R9W8T9-F1
#
_entry.id   AF-A0A3R9W8T9-F1
#
_cell.length_a   1.000
_cell.length_b   1.000
_cell.length_c   1.000
_cell.angle_alpha   90.00
_cell.angle_beta   90.00
_cell.angle_gamma   90.00
#
_symmetry.space_group_name_H-M   'P 1'
#
loop_
_entity.id
_entity.type
_entity.pdbx_description
1 polymer ?
#
loop_
_entity_poly.entity_id
_entity_poly.type
_entity_poly.pdbx_seq_one_letter_code
_entity_poly.pdbx_strand_id
1 'polypeptide(L)'
;MSDTAPIVCWVSDFNPGARLCKILFGRATGCAYPNCAEPLIEEHRGLQSVNVEVAHIRAEKPGGARYDPDFNKENGKVNSEENLMLLCTKHHKWVDDHKDAYPTEELLAWKARQVTESRSAGLSPEQLDYVVKVFTTPRAQVRAVGVIRVREENIVTTLASLPTLAFPNDAPEKTFLGVTVTNVGVVGFDMGRVGLDFDFGGPHPYSYAFPSTDYPAPPSRLEAQGYGVWRADIPTVREGVLEVAKLYRIVPTRFRAFAAFGASGTDHGLWEPIINLPFWQEHVTQESLEELSRSAGEQRAERARLSTE
;
A
#
# COMPACT_ATOMS: atom_id res chain seq x y z
N MET A 1 -19.12 -29.42 38.19
CA MET A 1 -18.65 -30.46 37.26
C MET A 1 -18.79 -29.96 35.84
N SER A 2 -17.73 -29.37 35.31
CA SER A 2 -17.24 -29.54 33.94
C SER A 2 -16.05 -28.59 33.78
N ASP A 3 -14.94 -28.98 34.39
CA ASP A 3 -13.62 -28.46 34.02
C ASP A 3 -13.37 -28.87 32.57
N THR A 4 -13.39 -27.91 31.66
CA THR A 4 -12.66 -28.03 30.40
C THR A 4 -11.48 -27.08 30.50
N ALA A 5 -10.37 -27.61 31.03
CA ALA A 5 -9.07 -26.97 30.91
C ALA A 5 -8.75 -26.77 29.42
N PRO A 6 -8.23 -25.60 29.01
CA PRO A 6 -7.73 -25.44 27.66
C PRO A 6 -6.51 -26.35 27.48
N ILE A 7 -6.44 -27.06 26.35
CA ILE A 7 -5.22 -27.72 25.91
C ILE A 7 -4.24 -26.60 25.54
N VAL A 8 -3.38 -26.23 26.47
CA VAL A 8 -2.30 -25.25 26.24
C VAL A 8 -1.08 -26.02 25.76
N CYS A 9 -0.76 -25.90 24.48
CA CYS A 9 0.50 -26.39 23.89
C CYS A 9 0.99 -25.38 22.85
N TRP A 10 1.35 -24.16 23.28
CA TRP A 10 2.16 -23.22 22.49
C TRP A 10 3.06 -22.44 23.44
N VAL A 11 4.37 -22.56 23.26
CA VAL A 11 5.40 -22.01 24.19
C VAL A 11 5.91 -20.63 23.71
N SER A 12 5.22 -19.94 22.79
CA SER A 12 5.50 -18.52 22.56
C SER A 12 4.28 -17.73 22.11
N ASP A 13 4.07 -16.56 22.72
CA ASP A 13 3.10 -15.53 22.29
C ASP A 13 3.59 -14.78 21.03
N PHE A 14 4.60 -15.31 20.34
CA PHE A 14 5.22 -14.66 19.19
C PHE A 14 4.31 -14.75 17.98
N ASN A 15 3.76 -13.60 17.58
CA ASN A 15 3.04 -13.43 16.33
C ASN A 15 3.92 -12.68 15.32
N PRO A 16 4.58 -13.36 14.37
CA PRO A 16 5.38 -12.69 13.37
C PRO A 16 4.49 -11.77 12.52
N GLY A 17 4.88 -10.49 12.41
CA GLY A 17 4.16 -9.54 11.56
C GLY A 17 4.16 -9.97 10.09
N ALA A 18 3.17 -9.51 9.30
CA ALA A 18 2.96 -9.94 7.92
C ALA A 18 4.20 -9.87 7.01
N ARG A 19 5.08 -8.87 7.21
CA ARG A 19 6.35 -8.75 6.48
C ARG A 19 7.28 -9.94 6.76
N LEU A 20 7.42 -10.32 8.03
CA LEU A 20 8.31 -11.39 8.45
C LEU A 20 7.80 -12.76 7.97
N CYS A 21 6.48 -13.01 8.06
CA CYS A 21 5.88 -14.21 7.47
C CYS A 21 6.19 -14.33 5.97
N LYS A 22 6.05 -13.25 5.20
CA LYS A 22 6.35 -13.27 3.75
C LYS A 22 7.81 -13.63 3.47
N ILE A 23 8.75 -13.10 4.26
CA ILE A 23 10.18 -13.41 4.06
C ILE A 23 10.47 -14.88 4.43
N LEU A 24 9.94 -15.37 5.55
CA LEU A 24 10.17 -16.75 6.00
C LEU A 24 9.61 -17.77 5.01
N PHE A 25 8.33 -17.61 4.63
CA PHE A 25 7.67 -18.53 3.69
C PHE A 25 8.17 -18.36 2.25
N GLY A 26 8.60 -17.16 1.85
CA GLY A 26 9.18 -16.93 0.52
C GLY A 26 10.59 -17.51 0.34
N ARG A 27 11.27 -17.89 1.43
CA ARG A 27 12.65 -18.44 1.42
C ARG A 27 12.72 -19.91 1.83
N ALA A 28 11.57 -20.58 1.91
CA ALA A 28 11.48 -21.98 2.29
C ALA A 28 10.63 -22.73 1.27
N THR A 29 11.13 -23.88 0.82
CA THR A 29 10.40 -24.83 -0.03
C THR A 29 9.89 -26.05 0.74
N GLY A 30 10.27 -26.18 2.02
CA GLY A 30 9.92 -27.28 2.90
C GLY A 30 10.45 -27.06 4.31
N CYS A 31 10.24 -28.04 5.19
CA CYS A 31 10.72 -28.03 6.57
C CYS A 31 12.26 -27.92 6.66
N ALA A 32 12.76 -27.16 7.64
CA ALA A 32 14.20 -26.99 7.86
C ALA A 32 14.90 -28.24 8.42
N TYR A 33 14.15 -29.24 8.88
CA TYR A 33 14.71 -30.51 9.32
C TYR A 33 15.34 -31.30 8.15
N PRO A 34 16.55 -31.89 8.29
CA PRO A 34 17.20 -32.64 7.22
C PRO A 34 16.36 -33.77 6.64
N ASN A 35 16.30 -33.87 5.31
CA ASN A 35 15.58 -34.93 4.58
C ASN A 35 14.06 -35.01 4.90
N CYS A 36 13.47 -33.95 5.45
CA CYS A 36 12.03 -33.90 5.67
C CYS A 36 11.29 -33.65 4.34
N ALA A 37 10.33 -34.52 4.00
CA ALA A 37 9.51 -34.41 2.81
C ALA A 37 8.11 -33.81 3.07
N GLU A 38 7.84 -33.38 4.31
CA GLU A 38 6.55 -32.79 4.69
C GLU A 38 6.35 -31.43 3.99
N PRO A 39 5.20 -31.20 3.33
CA PRO A 39 4.92 -29.93 2.68
C PRO A 39 4.61 -28.84 3.73
N LEU A 40 4.86 -27.58 3.39
CA LEU A 40 4.52 -26.44 4.26
C LEU A 40 3.00 -26.26 4.39
N ILE A 41 2.27 -26.54 3.32
CA ILE A 41 0.80 -26.56 3.25
C ILE A 41 0.38 -27.96 2.83
N GLU A 42 -0.42 -28.61 3.67
CA GLU A 42 -1.01 -29.90 3.35
C GLU A 42 -2.41 -29.72 2.76
N GLU A 43 -2.83 -30.65 1.91
CA GLU A 43 -4.21 -30.72 1.43
C GLU A 43 -4.86 -32.00 1.95
N HIS A 44 -6.01 -31.87 2.57
CA HIS A 44 -6.83 -33.00 2.98
C HIS A 44 -8.29 -32.73 2.60
N ARG A 45 -8.85 -33.62 1.76
CA ARG A 45 -10.24 -33.53 1.25
C ARG A 45 -10.55 -32.20 0.53
N GLY A 46 -9.60 -31.70 -0.25
CA GLY A 46 -9.74 -30.44 -1.00
C GLY A 46 -9.67 -29.18 -0.13
N LEU A 47 -9.27 -29.30 1.14
CA LEU A 47 -9.03 -28.18 2.05
C LEU A 47 -7.55 -28.09 2.36
N GLN A 48 -7.01 -26.88 2.24
CA GLN A 48 -5.62 -26.58 2.57
C GLN A 48 -5.46 -26.27 4.06
N SER A 49 -4.42 -26.82 4.68
CA SER A 49 -4.06 -26.57 6.09
C SER A 49 -2.57 -26.26 6.20
N VAL A 50 -2.21 -25.38 7.14
CA VAL A 50 -0.81 -25.03 7.41
C VAL A 50 -0.20 -26.14 8.25
N ASN A 51 0.87 -26.78 7.76
CA ASN A 51 1.57 -27.86 8.43
C ASN A 51 2.92 -27.41 9.02
N VAL A 52 3.11 -26.10 9.20
CA VAL A 52 4.40 -25.50 9.55
C VAL A 52 4.26 -24.44 10.63
N GLU A 53 5.27 -24.39 11.49
CA GLU A 53 5.41 -23.47 12.60
C GLU A 53 6.73 -22.70 12.49
N VAL A 54 6.73 -21.47 13.03
CA VAL A 54 7.92 -20.61 13.08
C VAL A 54 8.68 -20.92 14.37
N ALA A 55 9.88 -21.49 14.25
CA ALA A 55 10.73 -21.85 15.37
C ALA A 55 11.83 -20.80 15.62
N HIS A 56 12.03 -20.42 16.89
CA HIS A 56 13.22 -19.68 17.31
C HIS A 56 14.42 -20.61 17.45
N ILE A 57 15.56 -20.19 16.87
CA ILE A 57 16.85 -20.85 17.06
C ILE A 57 17.37 -20.58 18.48
N ARG A 58 17.36 -19.31 18.91
CA ARG A 58 17.75 -18.89 20.27
C ARG A 58 16.58 -18.25 20.99
N ALA A 59 16.42 -18.54 22.28
CA ALA A 59 15.36 -17.96 23.11
C ALA A 59 15.62 -16.50 23.53
N GLU A 60 14.54 -15.77 23.76
CA GLU A 60 14.55 -14.36 24.19
C GLU A 60 15.04 -14.15 25.62
N LYS A 61 14.64 -15.04 26.54
CA LYS A 61 14.80 -14.84 27.98
C LYS A 61 15.89 -15.73 28.58
N PRO A 62 16.63 -15.24 29.59
CA PRO A 62 17.53 -16.08 30.38
C PRO A 62 16.81 -17.34 30.88
N GLY A 63 17.47 -18.50 30.77
CA GLY A 63 16.89 -19.81 31.11
C GLY A 63 16.01 -20.42 30.01
N GLY A 64 15.82 -19.73 28.88
CA GLY A 64 15.19 -20.29 27.68
C GLY A 64 16.14 -21.19 26.88
N ALA A 65 15.57 -21.95 25.93
CA ALA A 65 16.31 -22.84 25.06
C ALA A 65 17.43 -22.09 24.31
N ARG A 66 18.69 -22.55 24.48
CA ARG A 66 19.84 -21.97 23.77
C ARG A 66 19.97 -20.45 23.94
N TYR A 67 19.59 -19.92 25.10
CA TYR A 67 19.73 -18.49 25.38
C TYR A 67 21.19 -18.05 25.25
N ASP A 68 21.42 -16.99 24.49
CA ASP A 68 22.74 -16.41 24.26
C ASP A 68 22.69 -14.91 24.65
N PRO A 69 23.35 -14.52 25.77
CA PRO A 69 23.33 -13.14 26.23
C PRO A 69 24.01 -12.18 25.25
N ASP A 70 24.99 -12.63 24.45
CA ASP A 70 25.66 -11.77 23.49
C ASP A 70 24.81 -11.52 22.26
N PHE A 71 24.05 -12.52 21.83
CA PHE A 71 23.06 -12.38 20.75
C PHE A 71 21.90 -11.44 21.14
N ASN A 72 21.48 -11.49 22.41
CA ASN A 72 20.30 -10.77 22.91
C ASN A 72 20.58 -9.33 23.38
N LYS A 73 21.84 -8.86 23.37
CA LYS A 73 22.22 -7.47 23.69
C LYS A 73 21.58 -6.44 22.77
N GLU A 74 21.24 -6.83 21.54
CA GLU A 74 20.62 -5.96 20.56
C GLU A 74 19.11 -6.24 20.48
N ASN A 75 18.32 -5.32 21.04
CA ASN A 75 16.85 -5.42 21.06
C ASN A 75 16.31 -5.63 19.63
N GLY A 76 15.64 -6.76 19.40
CA GLY A 76 15.01 -7.09 18.12
C GLY A 76 15.69 -8.21 17.32
N LYS A 77 16.92 -8.62 17.66
CA LYS A 77 17.59 -9.75 16.96
C LYS A 77 16.93 -11.11 17.18
N VAL A 78 16.27 -11.31 18.32
CA VAL A 78 15.59 -12.58 18.64
C VAL A 78 14.47 -12.90 17.66
N ASN A 79 13.71 -11.89 17.25
CA ASN A 79 12.59 -12.02 16.32
C ASN A 79 12.99 -11.66 14.88
N SER A 80 14.29 -11.59 14.59
CA SER A 80 14.79 -11.36 13.24
C SER A 80 14.68 -12.63 12.40
N GLU A 81 14.66 -12.48 11.09
CA GLU A 81 14.62 -13.62 10.16
C GLU A 81 15.80 -14.57 10.32
N GLU A 82 16.96 -14.05 10.74
CA GLU A 82 18.20 -14.81 10.93
C GLU A 82 18.10 -15.81 12.10
N ASN A 83 17.24 -15.54 13.09
CA ASN A 83 17.02 -16.39 14.25
C ASN A 83 15.77 -17.28 14.13
N LEU A 84 15.08 -17.24 12.98
CA LEU A 84 13.81 -17.93 12.78
C LEU A 84 13.91 -18.91 11.61
N MET A 85 13.32 -20.09 11.77
CA MET A 85 13.21 -21.09 10.71
C MET A 85 11.79 -21.67 10.64
N LEU A 86 11.47 -22.33 9.54
CA LEU A 86 10.20 -23.04 9.36
C LEU A 86 10.38 -24.53 9.60
N LEU A 87 9.64 -25.10 10.56
CA LEU A 87 9.61 -26.53 10.84
C LEU A 87 8.18 -27.05 10.70
N CYS A 88 7.98 -28.25 10.16
CA CYS A 88 6.65 -28.85 10.20
C CYS A 88 6.23 -29.14 11.65
N THR A 89 4.94 -29.21 11.93
CA THR A 89 4.41 -29.40 13.31
C THR A 89 5.10 -30.55 14.05
N LYS A 90 5.39 -31.66 13.36
CA LYS A 90 6.13 -32.80 13.93
C LYS A 90 7.54 -32.41 14.41
N HIS A 91 8.35 -31.81 13.53
CA HIS A 91 9.75 -31.50 13.84
C HIS A 91 9.86 -30.27 14.76
N HIS A 92 8.93 -29.33 14.67
CA HIS A 92 8.82 -28.24 15.61
C HIS A 92 8.65 -28.77 17.04
N LYS A 93 7.68 -29.67 17.23
CA LYS A 93 7.44 -30.34 18.51
C LYS A 93 8.68 -31.08 19.04
N TRP A 94 9.45 -31.74 18.18
CA TRP A 94 10.67 -32.43 18.60
C TRP A 94 11.72 -31.49 19.17
N VAL A 95 11.96 -30.35 18.49
CA VAL A 95 12.91 -29.33 18.91
C VAL A 95 12.47 -28.65 20.21
N ASP A 96 11.16 -28.44 20.36
CA ASP A 96 10.57 -27.86 21.56
C ASP A 96 10.59 -28.80 22.78
N ASP A 97 10.32 -30.08 22.58
CA ASP A 97 10.30 -31.07 23.67
C ASP A 97 11.73 -31.43 24.16
N HIS A 98 12.75 -31.35 23.27
CA HIS A 98 14.12 -31.78 23.57
C HIS A 98 15.16 -30.69 23.30
N LYS A 99 14.95 -29.51 23.89
CA LYS A 99 15.74 -28.28 23.66
C LYS A 99 17.26 -28.49 23.71
N ASP A 100 17.73 -29.32 24.64
CA ASP A 100 19.17 -29.56 24.85
C ASP A 100 19.79 -30.51 23.81
N ALA A 101 18.97 -31.27 23.09
CA ALA A 101 19.42 -32.20 22.05
C ALA A 101 19.67 -31.52 20.70
N TYR A 102 19.22 -30.27 20.53
CA TYR A 102 19.36 -29.51 19.29
C TYR A 102 20.20 -28.27 19.56
N PRO A 103 21.53 -28.31 19.39
CA PRO A 103 22.41 -27.16 19.60
C PRO A 103 22.18 -26.07 18.56
N THR A 104 22.52 -24.84 18.93
CA THR A 104 22.34 -23.63 18.11
C THR A 104 22.98 -23.74 16.73
N GLU A 105 24.19 -24.30 16.66
CA GLU A 105 24.97 -24.43 15.44
C GLU A 105 24.30 -25.36 14.43
N GLU A 106 23.69 -26.45 14.91
CA GLU A 106 22.94 -27.39 14.08
C GLU A 106 21.68 -26.73 13.51
N LEU A 107 20.92 -26.03 14.35
CA LEU A 107 19.72 -25.30 13.94
C LEU A 107 20.03 -24.19 12.92
N LEU A 108 21.17 -23.50 13.07
CA LEU A 108 21.65 -22.53 12.07
C LEU A 108 22.01 -23.22 10.75
N ALA A 109 22.62 -24.40 10.79
CA ALA A 109 22.93 -25.17 9.58
C ALA A 109 21.64 -25.62 8.87
N TRP A 110 20.62 -26.04 9.61
CA TRP A 110 19.30 -26.38 9.08
C TRP A 110 18.63 -25.19 8.38
N LYS A 111 18.64 -24.02 9.02
CA LYS A 111 18.15 -22.77 8.43
C LYS A 111 18.91 -22.41 7.14
N ALA A 112 20.24 -22.47 7.16
CA ALA A 112 21.07 -22.16 6.00
C ALA A 112 20.78 -23.09 4.82
N ARG A 113 20.58 -24.39 5.09
CA ARG A 113 20.20 -25.38 4.09
C ARG A 113 18.80 -25.11 3.53
N GLN A 114 17.79 -24.88 4.37
CA GLN A 114 16.43 -24.54 3.94
C GLN A 114 16.42 -23.35 2.96
N VAL A 115 17.18 -22.29 3.27
CA VAL A 115 17.31 -21.12 2.40
C VAL A 115 18.04 -21.46 1.09
N THR A 116 19.06 -22.31 1.14
CA THR A 116 19.86 -22.68 -0.05
C THR A 116 19.10 -23.61 -0.99
N GLU A 117 18.39 -24.60 -0.44
CA GLU A 117 17.50 -25.50 -1.17
C GLU A 117 16.37 -24.71 -1.84
N SER A 118 15.81 -23.71 -1.15
CA SER A 118 14.82 -22.81 -1.74
C SER A 118 15.36 -22.05 -2.95
N ARG A 119 16.63 -21.60 -2.91
CA ARG A 119 17.28 -20.91 -4.05
C ARG A 119 17.60 -21.84 -5.23
N SER A 120 17.72 -23.14 -4.98
CA SER A 120 18.04 -24.14 -6.01
C SER A 120 16.81 -24.82 -6.62
N ALA A 121 15.64 -24.67 -5.99
CA ALA A 121 14.37 -25.22 -6.45
C ALA A 121 13.45 -24.22 -7.18
N GLY A 122 13.77 -22.92 -7.23
CA GLY A 122 12.99 -21.96 -8.01
C GLY A 122 13.24 -20.49 -7.65
N LEU A 123 13.09 -19.64 -8.68
CA LEU A 123 13.30 -18.19 -8.73
C LEU A 123 14.72 -17.72 -8.35
N SER A 124 15.36 -16.96 -9.25
CA SER A 124 16.62 -16.27 -8.96
C SER A 124 16.46 -15.27 -7.81
N PRO A 125 17.56 -14.83 -7.15
CA PRO A 125 17.51 -13.79 -6.13
C PRO A 125 16.76 -12.52 -6.58
N GLU A 126 16.90 -12.13 -7.84
CA GLU A 126 16.20 -10.99 -8.44
C GLU A 126 14.71 -11.25 -8.61
N GLN A 127 14.33 -12.48 -8.98
CA GLN A 127 12.93 -12.89 -9.08
C GLN A 127 12.27 -12.96 -7.68
N LEU A 128 13.01 -13.40 -6.67
CA LEU A 128 12.55 -13.39 -5.28
C LEU A 128 12.39 -11.96 -4.75
N ASP A 129 13.34 -11.07 -5.01
CA ASP A 129 13.23 -9.66 -4.64
C ASP A 129 12.03 -9.00 -5.33
N TYR A 130 11.81 -9.31 -6.60
CA TYR A 130 10.62 -8.85 -7.34
C TYR A 130 9.33 -9.34 -6.69
N VAL A 131 9.24 -10.64 -6.34
CA VAL A 131 8.08 -11.21 -5.65
C VAL A 131 7.86 -10.51 -4.32
N VAL A 132 8.88 -10.41 -3.46
CA VAL A 132 8.79 -9.72 -2.16
C VAL A 132 8.33 -8.29 -2.34
N LYS A 133 8.88 -7.57 -3.32
CA LYS A 133 8.49 -6.20 -3.64
C LYS A 133 7.02 -6.11 -4.05
N VAL A 134 6.52 -7.00 -4.92
CA VAL A 134 5.09 -7.05 -5.31
C VAL A 134 4.20 -7.32 -4.10
N PHE A 135 4.63 -8.21 -3.19
CA PHE A 135 3.88 -8.56 -1.99
C PHE A 135 4.04 -7.58 -0.82
N THR A 136 4.88 -6.55 -0.92
CA THR A 136 5.11 -5.59 0.17
C THR A 136 4.92 -4.15 -0.23
N THR A 137 4.90 -3.84 -1.53
CA THR A 137 4.69 -2.49 -2.02
C THR A 137 3.20 -2.25 -2.24
N PRO A 138 2.58 -1.31 -1.52
CA PRO A 138 1.22 -0.89 -1.80
C PRO A 138 1.08 -0.41 -3.24
N ARG A 139 -0.03 -0.75 -3.90
CA ARG A 139 -0.34 -0.25 -5.25
C ARG A 139 -1.78 0.20 -5.30
N ALA A 140 -1.99 1.42 -5.74
CA ALA A 140 -3.29 2.01 -5.92
C ALA A 140 -3.51 2.41 -7.38
N GLN A 141 -4.69 2.14 -7.89
CA GLN A 141 -5.20 2.85 -9.07
C GLN A 141 -5.97 4.08 -8.60
N VAL A 142 -5.54 5.24 -9.08
CA VAL A 142 -6.11 6.54 -8.70
C VAL A 142 -6.72 7.19 -9.94
N ARG A 143 -7.96 7.68 -9.85
CA ARG A 143 -8.65 8.35 -10.97
C ARG A 143 -9.45 9.55 -10.49
N ALA A 144 -9.44 10.62 -11.27
CA ALA A 144 -10.35 11.74 -11.07
C ALA A 144 -11.73 11.38 -11.67
N VAL A 145 -12.79 11.72 -10.96
CA VAL A 145 -14.17 11.35 -11.29
C VAL A 145 -15.15 12.46 -10.96
N GLY A 146 -16.31 12.44 -11.62
CA GLY A 146 -17.48 13.17 -11.16
C GLY A 146 -18.26 12.32 -10.16
N VAL A 147 -18.77 12.93 -9.10
CA VAL A 147 -19.64 12.25 -8.14
C VAL A 147 -20.96 13.01 -8.06
N ILE A 148 -22.07 12.31 -8.24
CA ILE A 148 -23.41 12.89 -8.20
C ILE A 148 -24.16 12.23 -7.06
N ARG A 149 -24.73 13.03 -6.16
CA ARG A 149 -25.53 12.52 -5.06
C ARG A 149 -27.00 12.52 -5.43
N VAL A 150 -27.64 11.35 -5.32
CA VAL A 150 -29.05 11.12 -5.62
C VAL A 150 -29.61 10.18 -4.56
N ARG A 151 -30.68 10.59 -3.85
CA ARG A 151 -31.32 9.80 -2.79
C ARG A 151 -30.32 9.31 -1.74
N GLU A 152 -29.43 10.20 -1.29
CA GLU A 152 -28.33 9.90 -0.36
C GLU A 152 -27.27 8.91 -0.86
N GLU A 153 -27.38 8.40 -2.09
CA GLU A 153 -26.37 7.55 -2.73
C GLU A 153 -25.42 8.37 -3.60
N ASN A 154 -24.16 7.95 -3.65
CA ASN A 154 -23.15 8.56 -4.51
C ASN A 154 -22.98 7.73 -5.79
N ILE A 155 -23.29 8.35 -6.93
CA ILE A 155 -23.06 7.79 -8.26
C ILE A 155 -21.75 8.35 -8.80
N VAL A 156 -20.81 7.46 -9.11
CA VAL A 156 -19.49 7.82 -9.63
C VAL A 156 -19.49 7.67 -11.15
N THR A 157 -19.01 8.70 -11.85
CA THR A 157 -18.90 8.71 -13.32
C THR A 157 -17.61 9.41 -13.76
N THR A 158 -17.29 9.36 -15.05
CA THR A 158 -16.14 10.12 -15.58
C THR A 158 -16.44 11.62 -15.53
N LEU A 159 -15.41 12.45 -15.40
CA LEU A 159 -15.57 13.91 -15.43
C LEU A 159 -16.21 14.40 -16.73
N ALA A 160 -15.87 13.78 -17.86
CA ALA A 160 -16.43 14.11 -19.16
C ALA A 160 -17.94 13.81 -19.27
N SER A 161 -18.40 12.73 -18.63
CA SER A 161 -19.82 12.34 -18.65
C SER A 161 -20.67 13.07 -17.61
N LEU A 162 -20.05 13.72 -16.63
CA LEU A 162 -20.71 14.40 -15.51
C LEU A 162 -21.78 15.42 -15.95
N PRO A 163 -21.56 16.30 -16.95
CA PRO A 163 -22.57 17.28 -17.36
C PRO A 163 -23.74 16.67 -18.15
N THR A 164 -23.54 15.50 -18.75
CA THR A 164 -24.50 14.86 -19.67
C THR A 164 -25.36 13.78 -19.03
N LEU A 165 -25.09 13.44 -17.77
CA LEU A 165 -25.78 12.35 -17.10
C LEU A 165 -27.22 12.75 -16.77
N ALA A 166 -28.18 12.02 -17.35
CA ALA A 166 -29.60 12.28 -17.16
C ALA A 166 -30.17 11.43 -16.01
N PHE A 167 -31.03 12.04 -15.20
CA PHE A 167 -31.75 11.38 -14.12
C PHE A 167 -33.26 11.56 -14.30
N PRO A 168 -33.94 10.63 -15.00
CA PRO A 168 -35.34 10.81 -15.39
C PRO A 168 -36.32 10.86 -14.22
N ASN A 169 -36.00 10.14 -13.14
CA ASN A 169 -36.90 9.92 -12.01
C ASN A 169 -36.52 10.71 -10.77
N ASP A 170 -35.30 11.28 -10.71
CA ASP A 170 -34.74 11.88 -9.50
C ASP A 170 -33.80 13.03 -9.84
N ALA A 171 -34.03 14.22 -9.30
CA ALA A 171 -33.08 15.32 -9.49
C ALA A 171 -31.80 15.09 -8.67
N PRO A 172 -30.61 15.41 -9.21
CA PRO A 172 -29.37 15.34 -8.44
C PRO A 172 -29.39 16.36 -7.28
N GLU A 173 -29.09 15.89 -6.07
CA GLU A 173 -29.01 16.74 -4.88
C GLU A 173 -27.80 17.68 -4.96
N LYS A 174 -26.65 17.12 -5.34
CA LYS A 174 -25.39 17.85 -5.44
C LYS A 174 -24.39 17.08 -6.31
N THR A 175 -23.55 17.84 -7.00
CA THR A 175 -22.43 17.31 -7.77
C THR A 175 -21.11 17.72 -7.13
N PHE A 176 -20.19 16.77 -7.07
CA PHE A 176 -18.87 16.92 -6.48
C PHE A 176 -17.79 16.53 -7.48
N LEU A 177 -16.60 17.06 -7.24
CA LEU A 177 -15.38 16.52 -7.80
C LEU A 177 -14.96 15.34 -6.92
N GLY A 178 -14.49 14.26 -7.53
CA GLY A 178 -14.10 13.05 -6.81
C GLY A 178 -12.75 12.50 -7.23
N VAL A 179 -12.16 11.71 -6.34
CA VAL A 179 -11.02 10.85 -6.61
C VAL A 179 -11.36 9.46 -6.11
N THR A 180 -11.31 8.49 -7.02
CA THR A 180 -11.41 7.08 -6.65
C THR A 180 -10.03 6.52 -6.39
N VAL A 181 -9.89 5.74 -5.32
CA VAL A 181 -8.68 4.97 -5.02
C VAL A 181 -9.07 3.51 -4.91
N THR A 182 -8.46 2.67 -5.74
CA THR A 182 -8.64 1.21 -5.70
C THR A 182 -7.33 0.55 -5.33
N ASN A 183 -7.30 -0.27 -4.29
CA ASN A 183 -6.15 -1.09 -3.97
C ASN A 183 -6.06 -2.24 -4.98
N VAL A 184 -5.19 -2.10 -5.98
CA VAL A 184 -4.92 -3.12 -6.99
C VAL A 184 -3.78 -4.05 -6.57
N GLY A 185 -3.20 -3.83 -5.40
CA GLY A 185 -2.19 -4.67 -4.78
C GLY A 185 -2.77 -5.82 -3.96
N VAL A 186 -1.85 -6.57 -3.34
CA VAL A 186 -2.15 -7.73 -2.49
C VAL A 186 -1.96 -7.42 -1.00
N VAL A 187 -1.67 -6.16 -0.66
CA VAL A 187 -1.49 -5.68 0.71
C VAL A 187 -2.41 -4.52 1.00
N GLY A 188 -3.05 -4.54 2.17
CA GLY A 188 -3.80 -3.40 2.67
C GLY A 188 -2.88 -2.23 3.05
N PHE A 189 -3.36 -1.00 2.90
CA PHE A 189 -2.64 0.21 3.28
C PHE A 189 -3.55 1.29 3.85
N ASP A 190 -2.99 2.09 4.75
CA ASP A 190 -3.68 3.21 5.37
C ASP A 190 -3.61 4.45 4.45
N MET A 191 -4.76 5.10 4.30
CA MET A 191 -4.94 6.27 3.45
C MET A 191 -4.47 7.53 4.17
N GLY A 192 -3.67 8.33 3.45
CA GLY A 192 -3.25 9.66 3.88
C GLY A 192 -4.04 10.75 3.17
N ARG A 193 -3.37 11.50 2.30
CA ARG A 193 -3.98 12.60 1.53
C ARG A 193 -4.42 12.11 0.17
N VAL A 194 -5.63 12.47 -0.23
CA VAL A 194 -6.17 12.21 -1.56
C VAL A 194 -6.62 13.54 -2.15
N GLY A 195 -6.39 13.75 -3.45
CA GLY A 195 -6.78 15.00 -4.08
C GLY A 195 -6.29 15.11 -5.51
N LEU A 196 -6.10 16.35 -5.97
CA LEU A 196 -5.67 16.66 -7.33
C LEU A 196 -4.35 17.43 -7.35
N ASP A 197 -3.47 17.04 -8.27
CA ASP A 197 -2.30 17.79 -8.68
C ASP A 197 -2.65 18.64 -9.91
N PHE A 198 -2.17 19.88 -9.93
CA PHE A 198 -2.33 20.82 -11.04
C PHE A 198 -0.96 21.22 -11.59
N ASP A 199 -0.78 21.09 -12.90
CA ASP A 199 0.45 21.50 -13.57
C ASP A 199 0.35 22.96 -14.03
N PHE A 200 1.14 23.81 -13.40
CA PHE A 200 1.27 25.23 -13.74
C PHE A 200 2.57 25.55 -14.49
N GLY A 201 3.30 24.54 -14.97
CA GLY A 201 4.58 24.69 -15.67
C GLY A 201 5.78 24.96 -14.76
N GLY A 202 5.64 24.73 -13.45
CA GLY A 202 6.71 24.80 -12.46
C GLY A 202 7.43 23.45 -12.24
N PRO A 203 8.47 23.41 -11.38
CA PRO A 203 9.21 22.18 -11.11
C PRO A 203 8.38 21.13 -10.34
N HIS A 204 7.34 21.56 -9.64
CA HIS A 204 6.43 20.71 -8.88
C HIS A 204 4.98 21.11 -9.15
N PRO A 205 4.05 20.15 -9.25
CA PRO A 205 2.63 20.46 -9.35
C PRO A 205 2.11 21.07 -8.05
N TYR A 206 1.05 21.86 -8.15
CA TYR A 206 0.30 22.33 -6.99
C TYR A 206 -0.72 21.26 -6.59
N SER A 207 -0.63 20.77 -5.36
CA SER A 207 -1.53 19.72 -4.85
C SER A 207 -2.66 20.33 -4.01
N TYR A 208 -3.91 20.08 -4.41
CA TYR A 208 -5.11 20.35 -3.62
C TYR A 208 -5.59 19.05 -2.97
N ALA A 209 -5.44 18.91 -1.66
CA ALA A 209 -5.93 17.77 -0.91
C ALA A 209 -7.42 17.95 -0.58
N PHE A 210 -8.22 16.90 -0.78
CA PHE A 210 -9.63 16.92 -0.45
C PHE A 210 -9.83 16.92 1.07
N PRO A 211 -10.84 17.66 1.58
CA PRO A 211 -11.08 17.74 3.01
C PRO A 211 -11.47 16.38 3.59
N SER A 212 -10.96 16.05 4.79
CA SER A 212 -11.27 14.79 5.50
C SER A 212 -12.63 14.81 6.22
N THR A 213 -13.35 15.92 6.15
CA THR A 213 -14.58 16.17 6.93
C THR A 213 -15.86 15.71 6.23
N ASP A 214 -15.75 15.01 5.09
CA ASP A 214 -16.90 14.53 4.34
C ASP A 214 -17.66 13.41 5.08
N TYR A 215 -19.00 13.40 4.95
CA TYR A 215 -19.86 12.35 5.53
C TYR A 215 -20.70 11.63 4.45
N PRO A 216 -20.71 10.28 4.41
CA PRO A 216 -19.86 9.39 5.22
C PRO A 216 -18.38 9.53 4.83
N ALA A 217 -17.49 9.42 5.83
CA ALA A 217 -16.06 9.53 5.60
C ALA A 217 -15.58 8.34 4.76
N PRO A 218 -14.66 8.56 3.80
CA PRO A 218 -14.05 7.46 3.07
C PRO A 218 -13.24 6.56 4.00
N PRO A 219 -13.01 5.29 3.63
CA PRO A 219 -12.28 4.35 4.46
C PRO A 219 -10.86 4.85 4.74
N SER A 220 -10.47 4.81 6.01
CA SER A 220 -9.11 5.17 6.46
C SER A 220 -8.07 4.13 6.04
N ARG A 221 -8.49 2.91 5.70
CA ARG A 221 -7.64 1.81 5.25
C ARG A 221 -8.31 1.06 4.10
N LEU A 222 -7.55 0.80 3.04
CA LEU A 222 -8.00 -0.02 1.92
C LEU A 222 -7.33 -1.39 1.97
N GLU A 223 -8.11 -2.43 2.24
CA GLU A 223 -7.66 -3.82 2.10
C GLU A 223 -7.42 -4.19 0.63
N ALA A 224 -6.79 -5.33 0.38
CA ALA A 224 -6.54 -5.80 -0.99
C ALA A 224 -7.85 -5.87 -1.78
N GLN A 225 -7.85 -5.35 -3.02
CA GLN A 225 -9.05 -5.18 -3.86
C GLN A 225 -10.12 -4.21 -3.31
N GLY A 226 -9.83 -3.54 -2.19
CA GLY A 226 -10.70 -2.52 -1.61
C GLY A 226 -10.75 -1.24 -2.44
N TYR A 227 -11.84 -0.48 -2.27
CA TYR A 227 -12.14 0.73 -3.04
C TYR A 227 -12.65 1.85 -2.11
N GLY A 228 -12.35 3.10 -2.46
CA GLY A 228 -12.90 4.28 -1.79
C GLY A 228 -13.05 5.48 -2.72
N VAL A 229 -13.91 6.42 -2.31
CA VAL A 229 -14.20 7.66 -3.04
C VAL A 229 -14.03 8.84 -2.10
N TRP A 230 -13.08 9.71 -2.43
CA TRP A 230 -12.90 11.01 -1.78
C TRP A 230 -13.56 12.04 -2.67
N ARG A 231 -14.19 13.04 -2.06
CA ARG A 231 -14.89 14.09 -2.81
C ARG A 231 -14.53 15.47 -2.29
N ALA A 232 -14.79 16.47 -3.11
CA ALA A 232 -14.65 17.87 -2.75
C ALA A 232 -15.68 18.70 -3.52
N ASP A 233 -16.10 19.79 -2.91
CA ASP A 233 -17.02 20.73 -3.55
C ASP A 233 -16.33 21.44 -4.72
N ILE A 234 -16.95 21.32 -5.91
CA ILE A 234 -16.43 21.91 -7.15
C ILE A 234 -16.09 23.40 -6.98
N PRO A 235 -16.95 24.25 -6.38
CA PRO A 235 -16.63 25.67 -6.19
C PRO A 235 -15.39 25.89 -5.33
N THR A 236 -15.19 25.10 -4.28
CA THR A 236 -14.06 25.24 -3.34
C THR A 236 -12.74 24.87 -4.01
N VAL A 237 -12.72 23.78 -4.79
CA VAL A 237 -11.52 23.39 -5.56
C VAL A 237 -11.20 24.47 -6.60
N ARG A 238 -12.23 24.94 -7.32
CA ARG A 238 -12.10 26.00 -8.32
C ARG A 238 -11.51 27.27 -7.73
N GLU A 239 -12.02 27.72 -6.59
CA GLU A 239 -11.55 28.92 -5.91
C GLU A 239 -10.06 28.81 -5.57
N GLY A 240 -9.64 27.72 -4.91
CA GLY A 240 -8.23 27.51 -4.57
C GLY A 240 -7.31 27.49 -5.79
N VAL A 241 -7.73 26.83 -6.89
CA VAL A 241 -6.95 26.80 -8.13
C VAL A 241 -6.84 28.20 -8.75
N LEU A 242 -7.94 28.96 -8.79
CA LEU A 242 -7.96 30.30 -9.35
C LEU A 242 -7.19 31.31 -8.49
N GLU A 243 -7.14 31.14 -7.17
CA GLU A 243 -6.32 31.96 -6.28
C GLU A 243 -4.83 31.80 -6.58
N VAL A 244 -4.36 30.56 -6.71
CA VAL A 244 -2.98 30.26 -7.13
C VAL A 244 -2.69 30.88 -8.50
N ALA A 245 -3.64 30.72 -9.43
CA ALA A 245 -3.50 31.25 -10.78
C ALA A 245 -3.34 32.78 -10.78
N LYS A 246 -4.15 33.49 -10.00
CA LYS A 246 -4.09 34.95 -9.84
C LYS A 246 -2.82 35.41 -9.14
N LEU A 247 -2.45 34.75 -8.04
CA LEU A 247 -1.32 35.13 -7.20
C LEU A 247 0.00 35.07 -7.98
N TYR A 248 0.19 33.99 -8.74
CA TYR A 248 1.44 33.76 -9.47
C TYR A 248 1.34 34.12 -10.96
N ARG A 249 0.18 34.61 -11.42
CA ARG A 249 -0.11 34.93 -12.83
C ARG A 249 0.25 33.77 -13.76
N ILE A 250 -0.22 32.59 -13.40
CA ILE A 250 -0.04 31.32 -14.12
C ILE A 250 -1.40 30.67 -14.27
N VAL A 251 -1.58 29.87 -15.31
CA VAL A 251 -2.80 29.05 -15.47
C VAL A 251 -2.40 27.59 -15.57
N PRO A 252 -3.17 26.68 -14.95
CA PRO A 252 -2.88 25.27 -15.06
C PRO A 252 -3.29 24.75 -16.44
N THR A 253 -2.52 23.85 -17.03
CA THR A 253 -2.80 23.28 -18.37
C THR A 253 -3.33 21.86 -18.31
N ARG A 254 -3.03 21.15 -17.22
CA ARG A 254 -3.48 19.78 -16.97
C ARG A 254 -3.56 19.51 -15.47
N PHE A 255 -4.31 18.48 -15.11
CA PHE A 255 -4.45 18.00 -13.74
C PHE A 255 -4.35 16.48 -13.69
N ARG A 256 -4.13 15.92 -12.51
CA ARG A 256 -4.23 14.46 -12.27
C ARG A 256 -4.68 14.21 -10.85
N ALA A 257 -5.29 13.06 -10.60
CA ALA A 257 -5.55 12.64 -9.23
C ALA A 257 -4.27 12.12 -8.54
N PHE A 258 -4.19 12.26 -7.22
CA PHE A 258 -3.16 11.64 -6.40
C PHE A 258 -3.76 10.98 -5.16
N ALA A 259 -3.10 9.94 -4.68
CA ALA A 259 -3.38 9.32 -3.39
C ALA A 259 -2.07 9.00 -2.69
N ALA A 260 -1.84 9.63 -1.55
CA ALA A 260 -0.75 9.32 -0.63
C ALA A 260 -1.24 8.31 0.40
N PHE A 261 -0.45 7.26 0.63
CA PHE A 261 -0.77 6.19 1.59
C PHE A 261 0.48 5.79 2.40
N GLY A 262 0.32 5.77 3.72
CA GLY A 262 1.38 5.47 4.69
C GLY A 262 2.69 6.25 4.47
N ALA A 263 3.81 5.65 4.91
CA ALA A 263 5.17 6.10 4.57
C ALA A 263 5.63 5.58 3.19
N SER A 264 4.74 4.93 2.44
CA SER A 264 5.06 3.96 1.39
C SER A 264 5.03 4.54 -0.02
N GLY A 265 4.47 5.74 -0.20
CA GLY A 265 4.50 6.45 -1.46
C GLY A 265 3.19 7.18 -1.79
N THR A 266 3.21 7.83 -2.94
CA THR A 266 2.05 8.47 -3.55
C THR A 266 1.86 7.85 -4.92
N ASP A 267 0.66 7.32 -5.19
CA ASP A 267 0.28 6.97 -6.55
C ASP A 267 -0.48 8.12 -7.21
N HIS A 268 -0.33 8.20 -8.52
CA HIS A 268 -0.91 9.24 -9.34
C HIS A 268 -1.75 8.63 -10.45
N GLY A 269 -2.85 9.28 -10.77
CA GLY A 269 -3.59 9.05 -11.99
C GLY A 269 -2.85 9.60 -13.20
N LEU A 270 -3.47 9.43 -14.37
CA LEU A 270 -2.97 10.02 -15.61
C LEU A 270 -3.19 11.54 -15.58
N TRP A 271 -2.31 12.25 -16.30
CA TRP A 271 -2.54 13.65 -16.61
C TRP A 271 -3.70 13.77 -17.59
N GLU A 272 -4.66 14.61 -17.23
CA GLU A 272 -5.83 14.94 -18.01
C GLU A 272 -5.81 16.44 -18.39
N PRO A 273 -6.30 16.80 -19.59
CA PRO A 273 -6.48 18.20 -19.97
C PRO A 273 -7.29 18.97 -18.93
N ILE A 274 -6.84 20.16 -18.55
CA ILE A 274 -7.50 20.95 -17.50
C ILE A 274 -8.97 21.25 -17.85
N ILE A 275 -9.30 21.33 -19.14
CA ILE A 275 -10.66 21.58 -19.61
C ILE A 275 -11.68 20.51 -19.18
N ASN A 276 -11.23 19.30 -18.83
CA ASN A 276 -12.12 18.24 -18.34
C ASN A 276 -12.69 18.55 -16.95
N LEU A 277 -12.13 19.51 -16.21
CA LEU A 277 -12.69 19.94 -14.94
C LEU A 277 -13.94 20.80 -15.14
N PRO A 278 -15.00 20.59 -14.35
CA PRO A 278 -16.24 21.37 -14.44
C PRO A 278 -16.10 22.77 -13.81
N PHE A 279 -15.01 23.47 -14.09
CA PHE A 279 -14.67 24.79 -13.57
C PHE A 279 -14.90 25.91 -14.58
N TRP A 280 -14.83 25.55 -15.86
CA TRP A 280 -14.64 26.49 -16.95
C TRP A 280 -15.97 27.00 -17.49
N GLN A 281 -15.96 28.27 -17.89
CA GLN A 281 -17.08 28.83 -18.65
C GLN A 281 -17.02 28.29 -20.08
N GLU A 282 -18.16 28.23 -20.78
CA GLU A 282 -18.27 27.61 -22.11
C GLU A 282 -17.27 28.13 -23.15
N HIS A 283 -16.88 29.41 -23.06
CA HIS A 283 -15.96 30.02 -24.01
C HIS A 283 -14.48 29.70 -23.76
N VAL A 284 -14.14 29.11 -22.61
CA VAL A 284 -12.75 28.77 -22.27
C VAL A 284 -12.39 27.46 -22.94
N THR A 285 -11.31 27.44 -23.72
CA THR A 285 -10.82 26.24 -24.40
C THR A 285 -9.47 25.80 -23.85
N GLN A 286 -9.12 24.53 -24.05
CA GLN A 286 -7.79 24.00 -23.72
C GLN A 286 -6.68 24.83 -24.39
N GLU A 287 -6.85 25.15 -25.67
CA GLU A 287 -5.91 25.96 -26.47
C GLU A 287 -5.71 27.36 -25.87
N SER A 288 -6.81 28.03 -25.46
CA SER A 288 -6.73 29.35 -24.84
C SER A 288 -5.94 29.34 -23.53
N LEU A 289 -6.08 28.28 -22.73
CA LEU A 289 -5.36 28.13 -21.46
C LEU A 289 -3.87 27.81 -21.68
N GLU A 290 -3.55 27.01 -22.69
CA GLU A 290 -2.17 26.73 -23.08
C GLU A 290 -1.46 27.96 -23.64
N GLU A 291 -2.14 28.77 -24.44
CA GLU A 291 -1.61 30.04 -24.94
C GLU A 291 -1.35 31.03 -23.82
N LEU A 292 -2.30 31.18 -22.89
CA LEU A 292 -2.12 31.99 -21.68
C LEU A 292 -0.94 31.50 -20.84
N SER A 293 -0.78 30.18 -20.67
CA SER A 293 0.33 29.60 -19.93
C SER A 293 1.69 29.89 -20.60
N ARG A 294 1.76 29.74 -21.92
CA ARG A 294 2.96 30.00 -22.73
C ARG A 294 3.37 31.46 -22.65
N SER A 295 2.43 32.39 -22.91
CA SER A 295 2.68 33.83 -22.86
C SER A 295 3.16 34.26 -21.47
N ALA A 296 2.54 33.73 -20.40
CA ALA A 296 2.99 33.99 -19.04
C ALA A 296 4.40 33.45 -18.76
N GLY A 297 4.76 32.29 -19.33
CA GLY A 297 6.10 31.71 -19.26
C GLY A 297 7.16 32.59 -19.92
N GLU A 298 6.89 33.07 -21.13
CA GLU A 298 7.78 33.98 -21.88
C GLU A 298 8.02 35.29 -21.11
N GLN A 299 6.96 35.89 -20.57
CA GLN A 299 7.07 37.11 -19.76
C GLN A 299 7.91 36.92 -18.50
N ARG A 300 7.84 35.74 -17.85
CA ARG A 300 8.68 35.43 -16.68
C ARG A 300 10.14 35.25 -17.07
N ALA A 301 10.41 34.54 -18.17
CA ALA A 301 11.77 34.33 -18.66
C ALA A 301 12.44 35.67 -19.03
N GLU A 302 11.69 36.57 -19.67
CA GLU A 302 12.17 37.91 -20.00
C GLU A 302 12.48 38.75 -18.76
N ARG A 303 11.57 38.77 -17.77
CA ARG A 303 11.82 39.46 -16.49
C ARG A 303 13.03 38.91 -15.75
N ALA A 304 13.24 37.59 -15.79
CA ALA A 304 14.39 36.97 -15.13
C ALA A 304 15.71 37.42 -15.77
N ARG A 305 15.78 37.45 -17.12
CA ARG A 305 16.94 37.96 -17.86
C ARG A 305 17.27 39.41 -17.50
N LEU A 306 16.26 40.29 -17.53
CA LEU A 306 16.41 41.71 -17.19
C LEU A 306 16.79 41.96 -15.72
N SER A 307 16.59 40.99 -14.83
CA SER A 307 16.97 41.09 -13.41
C SER A 307 18.39 40.58 -13.09
N THR A 308 19.00 39.88 -14.04
CA THR A 308 20.36 39.31 -13.93
C THR A 308 21.42 40.14 -14.66
N GLU A 309 21.02 41.16 -15.42
CA GLU A 309 21.86 42.21 -16.01
C GLU A 309 21.95 43.43 -15.09
#